data_AF-G2ZJ39-F1
#
_entry.id   AF-G2ZJ39-F1
#
_cell.length_a   1.000
_cell.length_b   1.000
_cell.length_c   1.000
_cell.angle_alpha   90.00
_cell.angle_beta   90.00
_cell.angle_gamma   90.00
#
_symmetry.space_group_name_H-M   'P 1'
#
loop_
_entity.id
_entity.type
_entity.pdbx_description
1 polymer ?
#
loop_
_entity_poly.entity_id
_entity_poly.type
_entity_poly.pdbx_seq_one_letter_code
_entity_poly.pdbx_strand_id
1 'polypeptide(L)'
;MAAKLEILNPQAMVATIDALAKVASESVLRQAAVAGARVFFDEVRMRAPVNLGIYEGKWGRHPPGFLRKSILIAFDQDKSVEGLRASYVVTWSKEAFYGRFVEFGTSKAAAKPFLRPAYEAKKAAAAKKFSEVIEAKAEELTRV
;
A
#
# COMPACT_ATOMS: atom_id res chain seq x y z
N MET A 1 -27.51 20.35 -32.28
CA MET A 1 -26.75 21.58 -32.01
C MET A 1 -25.76 21.29 -30.90
N ALA A 2 -24.46 21.26 -31.18
CA ALA A 2 -23.43 21.12 -30.15
C ALA A 2 -23.32 22.46 -29.40
N ALA A 3 -23.46 22.45 -28.07
CA ALA A 3 -23.23 23.63 -27.27
C ALA A 3 -21.79 24.10 -27.49
N LYS A 4 -21.64 25.33 -27.96
CA LYS A 4 -20.35 25.97 -28.19
C LYS A 4 -19.69 26.15 -26.82
N LEU A 5 -18.64 25.37 -26.55
CA LEU A 5 -17.86 25.48 -25.32
C LEU A 5 -17.05 26.78 -25.41
N GLU A 6 -17.56 27.88 -24.85
CA GLU A 6 -16.84 29.16 -24.82
C GLU A 6 -15.79 29.12 -23.71
N ILE A 7 -14.54 28.97 -24.12
CA ILE A 7 -13.38 28.95 -23.23
C ILE A 7 -13.07 30.39 -22.83
N LEU A 8 -13.58 30.81 -21.67
CA LEU A 8 -13.41 32.15 -21.09
C LEU A 8 -11.95 32.50 -20.79
N ASN A 9 -11.11 31.48 -20.49
CA ASN A 9 -9.67 31.66 -20.28
C ASN A 9 -8.90 30.37 -20.65
N PRO A 10 -8.39 30.27 -21.89
CA PRO A 10 -7.68 29.07 -22.34
C PRO A 10 -6.42 28.77 -21.55
N GLN A 11 -5.73 29.81 -21.08
CA GLN A 11 -4.47 29.67 -20.34
C GLN A 11 -4.72 29.09 -18.94
N ALA A 12 -5.77 29.54 -18.26
CA ALA A 12 -6.18 28.98 -16.96
C ALA A 12 -6.61 27.51 -17.09
N MET A 13 -7.30 27.14 -18.17
CA MET A 13 -7.65 25.74 -18.44
C MET A 13 -6.43 24.87 -18.68
N VAL A 14 -5.47 25.32 -19.50
CA VAL A 14 -4.22 24.59 -19.74
C VAL A 14 -3.44 24.39 -18.44
N ALA A 15 -3.30 25.46 -17.62
CA ALA A 15 -2.65 25.37 -16.32
C ALA A 15 -3.35 24.37 -15.37
N THR A 16 -4.68 24.31 -15.40
CA THR A 16 -5.46 23.35 -14.60
C THR A 16 -5.24 21.91 -15.09
N ILE A 17 -5.20 21.68 -16.41
CA ILE A 17 -4.94 20.35 -16.98
C ILE A 17 -3.50 19.90 -16.66
N ASP A 18 -2.52 20.80 -16.77
CA ASP A 18 -1.13 20.50 -16.42
C ASP A 18 -0.97 20.21 -14.92
N ALA A 19 -1.68 20.94 -14.06
CA ALA A 19 -1.73 20.65 -12.63
C ALA A 19 -2.34 19.26 -12.37
N LEU A 20 -3.45 18.92 -13.04
CA LEU A 20 -4.06 17.59 -12.96
C LEU A 20 -3.11 16.49 -13.44
N ALA A 21 -2.37 16.73 -14.53
CA ALA A 21 -1.37 15.78 -15.05
C ALA A 21 -0.21 15.57 -14.05
N LYS A 22 0.25 16.63 -13.38
CA LYS A 22 1.26 16.53 -12.32
C LYS A 22 0.73 15.79 -11.08
N VAL A 23 -0.52 16.00 -10.69
CA VAL A 23 -1.16 15.26 -9.58
C VAL A 23 -1.35 13.79 -9.93
N ALA A 24 -1.71 13.51 -11.18
CA ALA A 24 -1.79 12.16 -11.71
C ALA A 24 -0.40 11.53 -11.99
N SER A 25 0.70 12.22 -11.70
CA SER A 25 2.04 11.70 -11.94
C SER A 25 2.27 10.41 -11.16
N GLU A 26 3.07 9.52 -11.76
CA GLU A 26 3.42 8.24 -11.17
C GLU A 26 4.05 8.39 -9.78
N SER A 27 4.85 9.44 -9.57
CA SER A 27 5.46 9.73 -8.26
C SER A 27 4.40 9.98 -7.19
N VAL A 28 3.38 10.80 -7.47
CA VAL A 28 2.29 11.10 -6.52
C VAL A 28 1.47 9.83 -6.25
N LEU A 29 1.14 9.07 -7.30
CA LEU A 29 0.41 7.81 -7.17
C LEU A 29 1.17 6.79 -6.32
N ARG A 30 2.49 6.66 -6.51
CA ARG A 30 3.35 5.78 -5.70
C ARG A 30 3.38 6.23 -4.23
N GLN A 31 3.54 7.53 -3.97
CA GLN A 31 3.56 8.07 -2.61
C GLN A 31 2.23 7.84 -1.88
N ALA A 32 1.11 8.13 -2.55
CA ALA A 32 -0.22 7.90 -2.00
C ALA A 32 -0.47 6.41 -1.73
N ALA A 33 -0.10 5.53 -2.67
CA ALA A 33 -0.25 4.08 -2.52
C ALA A 33 0.59 3.52 -1.35
N VAL A 34 1.85 3.97 -1.20
CA VAL A 34 2.70 3.60 -0.06
C VAL A 34 2.11 4.08 1.26
N ALA A 35 1.56 5.30 1.30
CA ALA A 35 0.94 5.83 2.51
C ALA A 35 -0.29 5.01 2.95
N GLY A 36 -1.16 4.62 2.01
CA GLY A 36 -2.25 3.69 2.28
C GLY A 36 -1.76 2.31 2.71
N ALA A 37 -0.74 1.77 2.03
CA ALA A 37 -0.13 0.49 2.39
C ALA A 37 0.51 0.51 3.78
N ARG A 38 1.02 1.65 4.24
CA ARG A 38 1.59 1.80 5.59
C ARG A 38 0.56 1.57 6.69
N VAL A 39 -0.68 2.02 6.48
CA VAL A 39 -1.78 1.78 7.41
C VAL A 39 -2.05 0.28 7.58
N PHE A 40 -2.06 -0.47 6.47
CA PHE A 40 -2.19 -1.92 6.53
C PHE A 40 -0.96 -2.57 7.16
N PHE A 41 0.24 -2.13 6.79
CA PHE A 41 1.49 -2.65 7.34
C PHE A 41 1.52 -2.58 8.86
N ASP A 42 1.15 -1.44 9.45
CA ASP A 42 1.15 -1.26 10.90
C ASP A 42 0.13 -2.21 11.57
N GLU A 43 -1.07 -2.34 11.01
CA GLU A 43 -2.11 -3.23 11.53
C GLU A 43 -1.73 -4.71 11.40
N VAL A 44 -1.18 -5.12 10.24
CA VAL A 44 -0.68 -6.47 9.99
C VAL A 44 0.41 -6.81 11.00
N ARG A 45 1.35 -5.89 11.25
CA ARG A 45 2.43 -6.08 12.22
C ARG A 45 1.89 -6.22 13.65
N MET A 46 0.86 -5.47 14.03
CA MET A 46 0.23 -5.61 15.34
C MET A 46 -0.46 -6.97 15.52
N ARG A 47 -1.16 -7.46 14.48
CA ARG A 47 -1.88 -8.73 14.52
C ARG A 47 -1.00 -9.95 14.32
N ALA A 48 0.14 -9.80 13.64
CA ALA A 48 1.04 -10.91 13.36
C ALA A 48 1.48 -11.58 14.68
N PRO A 49 1.27 -12.90 14.84
CA PRO A 49 1.60 -13.59 16.07
C PRO A 49 3.11 -13.65 16.28
N VAL A 50 3.52 -13.54 17.55
CA VAL A 50 4.93 -13.62 17.95
C VAL A 50 5.21 -15.02 18.45
N ASN A 51 6.03 -15.76 17.72
CA ASN A 51 6.61 -16.98 18.26
C ASN A 51 7.80 -16.61 19.15
N LEU A 52 7.83 -17.13 20.37
CA LEU A 52 8.93 -16.92 21.33
C LEU A 52 10.11 -17.87 21.09
N GLY A 53 9.91 -18.93 20.31
CA GLY A 53 10.94 -19.87 19.95
C GLY A 53 12.00 -19.26 19.03
N ILE A 54 13.25 -19.68 19.26
CA ILE A 54 14.34 -19.48 18.33
C ILE A 54 14.46 -20.76 17.50
N TYR A 55 14.45 -20.63 16.18
CA TYR A 55 14.65 -21.77 15.28
C TYR A 55 15.64 -21.39 14.19
N GLU A 56 16.37 -22.39 13.70
CA GLU A 56 17.29 -22.22 12.58
C GLU A 56 16.62 -22.71 11.31
N GLY A 57 16.67 -21.88 10.27
CA GLY A 57 16.19 -22.21 8.95
C GLY A 57 17.31 -22.14 7.91
N LYS A 58 16.94 -22.35 6.65
CA LYS A 58 17.87 -22.22 5.50
C LYS A 58 18.60 -20.86 5.46
N TRP A 59 17.97 -19.81 6.00
CA TRP A 59 18.46 -18.43 5.97
C TRP A 59 19.09 -18.00 7.30
N GLY A 60 19.44 -18.96 8.16
CA GLY A 60 20.10 -18.71 9.44
C GLY A 60 19.14 -18.73 10.64
N ARG A 61 19.56 -18.08 11.72
CA ARG A 61 18.86 -18.09 13.00
C ARG A 61 17.71 -17.09 13.01
N HIS A 62 16.50 -17.56 13.24
CA HIS A 62 15.31 -16.74 13.32
C HIS A 62 15.02 -16.38 14.78
N PRO A 63 15.15 -15.10 15.18
CA PRO A 63 14.86 -14.66 16.53
C PRO A 63 13.36 -14.69 16.84
N PRO A 64 12.97 -14.52 18.11
CA PRO A 64 11.58 -14.41 18.50
C PRO A 64 10.85 -13.29 17.74
N GLY A 65 9.63 -13.60 17.29
CA GLY A 65 8.80 -12.67 16.51
C GLY A 65 9.31 -12.39 15.10
N PHE A 66 10.12 -13.29 14.53
CA PHE A 66 10.66 -13.12 13.18
C PHE A 66 9.60 -12.77 12.13
N LEU A 67 8.47 -13.51 12.08
CA LEU A 67 7.36 -13.21 11.17
C LEU A 67 6.90 -11.75 11.21
N ARG A 68 6.70 -11.21 12.43
CA ARG A 68 6.28 -9.82 12.64
C ARG A 68 7.34 -8.83 12.14
N LYS A 69 8.62 -9.14 12.32
CA LYS A 69 9.74 -8.30 11.85
C LYS A 69 9.94 -8.39 10.34
N SER A 70 9.54 -9.50 9.74
CA SER A 70 9.67 -9.78 8.30
C SER A 70 8.50 -9.28 7.47
N ILE A 71 7.45 -8.70 8.06
CA ILE A 71 6.41 -8.00 7.30
C ILE A 71 7.05 -6.83 6.54
N LEU A 72 6.64 -6.63 5.29
CA LEU A 72 7.15 -5.62 4.39
C LEU A 72 6.06 -5.12 3.43
N ILE A 73 6.33 -3.98 2.80
CA ILE A 73 5.55 -3.45 1.68
C ILE A 73 6.37 -3.68 0.42
N ALA A 74 5.86 -4.45 -0.53
CA ALA A 74 6.51 -4.73 -1.80
C ALA A 74 5.78 -4.02 -2.94
N PHE A 75 6.54 -3.46 -3.89
CA PHE A 75 5.98 -2.96 -5.14
C PHE A 75 5.62 -4.14 -6.04
N ASP A 76 4.40 -4.14 -6.55
CA ASP A 76 3.87 -5.18 -7.44
C ASP A 76 3.93 -4.67 -8.88
N GLN A 77 5.01 -5.02 -9.58
CA GLN A 77 5.25 -4.56 -10.95
C GLN A 77 4.21 -5.12 -11.92
N ASP A 78 3.74 -6.36 -11.71
CA ASP A 78 2.79 -7.03 -12.60
C ASP A 78 1.40 -6.39 -12.56
N LYS A 79 1.01 -5.82 -11.41
CA LYS A 79 -0.27 -5.11 -11.23
C LYS A 79 -0.16 -3.59 -11.33
N SER A 80 1.05 -3.07 -11.57
CA SER A 80 1.27 -1.64 -11.77
C SER A 80 1.25 -1.31 -13.25
N VAL A 81 0.64 -0.17 -13.57
CA VAL A 81 0.61 0.39 -14.92
C VAL A 81 1.26 1.76 -14.85
N GLU A 82 2.31 1.95 -15.63
CA GLU A 82 3.06 3.21 -15.70
C GLU A 82 2.12 4.39 -15.96
N GLY A 83 2.29 5.48 -15.20
CA GLY A 83 1.44 6.68 -15.31
C GLY A 83 -0.04 6.53 -14.91
N LEU A 84 -0.52 5.32 -14.58
CA LEU A 84 -1.94 5.08 -14.30
C LEU A 84 -2.20 4.46 -12.91
N ARG A 85 -1.36 3.51 -12.50
CA ARG A 85 -1.60 2.70 -11.31
C ARG A 85 -0.30 2.22 -10.66
N ALA A 86 -0.09 2.57 -9.40
CA ALA A 86 0.95 1.99 -8.57
C ALA A 86 0.35 0.98 -7.59
N SER A 87 0.73 -0.29 -7.69
CA SER A 87 0.25 -1.37 -6.83
C SER A 87 1.31 -1.79 -5.82
N TYR A 88 0.90 -1.91 -4.56
CA TYR A 88 1.75 -2.39 -3.48
C TYR A 88 1.05 -3.52 -2.73
N VAL A 89 1.85 -4.48 -2.26
CA VAL A 89 1.39 -5.62 -1.49
C VAL A 89 2.06 -5.60 -0.12
N VAL A 90 1.25 -5.66 0.94
CA VAL A 90 1.74 -5.92 2.29
C VAL A 90 1.86 -7.43 2.46
N THR A 91 3.09 -7.91 2.62
CA THR A 91 3.42 -9.33 2.69
C THR A 91 4.57 -9.57 3.67
N TRP A 92 5.12 -10.77 3.71
CA TRP A 92 6.30 -11.14 4.48
C TRP A 92 7.51 -11.41 3.58
N SER A 93 8.71 -11.32 4.14
CA SER A 93 9.96 -11.68 3.45
C SER A 93 10.00 -13.17 3.12
N LYS A 94 10.77 -13.55 2.09
CA LYS A 94 10.95 -14.95 1.68
C LYS A 94 11.45 -15.85 2.82
N GLU A 95 12.20 -15.28 3.76
CA GLU A 95 12.73 -15.98 4.93
C GLU A 95 11.62 -16.36 5.94
N ALA A 96 10.52 -15.60 5.96
CA ALA A 96 9.35 -15.86 6.80
C ALA A 96 8.25 -16.62 6.03
N PHE A 97 8.62 -17.54 5.14
CA PHE A 97 7.69 -18.30 4.27
C PHE A 97 6.56 -19.00 5.04
N TYR A 98 6.83 -19.41 6.28
CA TYR A 98 5.87 -20.07 7.15
C TYR A 98 4.69 -19.17 7.58
N GLY A 99 4.78 -17.86 7.34
CA GLY A 99 3.66 -16.92 7.53
C GLY A 99 2.39 -17.37 6.81
N ARG A 100 2.52 -18.06 5.67
CA ARG A 100 1.37 -18.68 4.97
C ARG A 100 0.65 -19.71 5.82
N PHE A 101 1.39 -20.59 6.50
CA PHE A 101 0.82 -21.63 7.35
C PHE A 101 0.20 -21.04 8.62
N VAL A 102 0.75 -19.91 9.09
CA VAL A 102 0.14 -19.16 10.19
C VAL A 102 -1.19 -18.55 9.77
N GLU A 103 -1.25 -17.91 8.59
CA GLU A 103 -2.48 -17.27 8.09
C GLU A 103 -3.61 -18.27 7.84
N PHE A 104 -3.30 -19.41 7.20
CA PHE A 104 -4.32 -20.35 6.70
C PHE A 104 -4.43 -21.65 7.50
N GLY A 105 -3.51 -21.93 8.42
CA GLY A 105 -3.44 -23.20 9.13
C GLY A 105 -2.86 -24.34 8.29
N THR A 106 -2.78 -25.51 8.90
CA THR A 106 -2.37 -26.78 8.27
C THR A 106 -3.26 -27.91 8.79
N SER A 107 -3.13 -29.11 8.22
CA SER A 107 -3.86 -30.29 8.72
C SER A 107 -3.57 -30.64 10.19
N LYS A 108 -2.52 -30.06 10.80
CA LYS A 108 -2.08 -30.32 12.17
C LYS A 108 -2.15 -29.10 13.08
N ALA A 109 -2.45 -27.91 12.55
CA ALA A 109 -2.48 -26.67 13.33
C ALA A 109 -3.57 -25.71 12.82
N ALA A 110 -4.33 -25.12 13.74
CA ALA A 110 -5.36 -24.15 13.40
C ALA A 110 -4.79 -22.84 12.82
N ALA A 111 -5.56 -22.20 11.95
CA ALA A 111 -5.23 -20.91 11.36
C ALA A 111 -5.22 -19.79 12.42
N LYS A 112 -4.28 -18.86 12.28
CA LYS A 112 -4.17 -17.62 13.06
C LYS A 112 -4.12 -16.45 12.09
N PRO A 113 -5.26 -16.10 11.46
CA PRO A 113 -5.30 -15.08 10.42
C PRO A 113 -4.95 -13.70 10.97
N PHE A 114 -4.09 -12.98 10.27
CA PHE A 114 -3.62 -11.65 10.62
C PHE A 114 -3.69 -10.68 9.43
N LEU A 115 -3.63 -11.17 8.18
CA LEU A 115 -3.76 -10.32 6.99
C LEU A 115 -5.21 -9.91 6.73
N ARG A 116 -6.11 -10.88 6.56
CA ARG A 116 -7.52 -10.57 6.25
C ARG A 116 -8.19 -9.72 7.34
N PRO A 117 -8.00 -10.00 8.64
CA PRO A 117 -8.53 -9.14 9.69
C PRO A 117 -7.93 -7.73 9.70
N ALA A 118 -6.64 -7.57 9.35
CA ALA A 118 -6.02 -6.24 9.23
C ALA A 118 -6.62 -5.45 8.06
N TYR A 119 -6.86 -6.10 6.93
CA TYR A 119 -7.50 -5.48 5.78
C TYR A 119 -8.90 -4.96 6.12
N GLU A 120 -9.75 -5.82 6.69
CA GLU A 120 -11.12 -5.45 7.04
C GLU A 120 -11.16 -4.28 8.06
N ALA A 121 -10.25 -4.29 9.03
CA ALA A 121 -10.18 -3.25 10.05
C ALA A 121 -9.72 -1.88 9.51
N LYS A 122 -8.88 -1.86 8.47
CA LYS A 122 -8.20 -0.63 8.01
C LYS A 122 -8.51 -0.19 6.58
N LYS A 123 -9.34 -0.92 5.82
CA LYS A 123 -9.67 -0.57 4.43
C LYS A 123 -10.14 0.87 4.25
N ALA A 124 -11.00 1.37 5.14
CA ALA A 124 -11.49 2.75 5.10
C ALA A 124 -10.39 3.77 5.48
N ALA A 125 -9.58 3.47 6.51
CA ALA A 125 -8.50 4.34 6.95
C ALA A 125 -7.37 4.43 5.91
N ALA A 126 -7.05 3.32 5.23
CA ALA A 126 -6.08 3.29 4.15
C ALA A 126 -6.55 4.10 2.93
N ALA A 127 -7.83 3.97 2.55
CA ALA A 127 -8.43 4.76 1.48
C ALA A 127 -8.41 6.26 1.82
N LYS A 128 -8.79 6.62 3.06
CA LYS A 128 -8.69 8.00 3.53
C LYS A 128 -7.26 8.52 3.45
N LYS A 129 -6.28 7.72 3.90
CA LYS A 129 -4.87 8.12 3.90
C LYS A 129 -4.32 8.33 2.49
N PHE A 130 -4.78 7.51 1.54
CA PHE A 130 -4.46 7.68 0.12
C PHE A 130 -4.99 9.02 -0.41
N SER A 131 -6.27 9.33 -0.18
CA SER A 131 -6.87 10.62 -0.59
C SER A 131 -6.15 11.83 0.04
N GLU A 132 -5.85 11.78 1.34
CA GLU A 132 -5.12 12.86 2.03
C GLU A 132 -3.77 13.18 1.37
N VAL A 133 -3.05 12.16 0.90
CA VAL A 133 -1.75 12.37 0.25
C VAL A 133 -1.91 12.94 -1.15
N ILE A 134 -2.92 12.50 -1.90
CA ILE A 134 -3.21 13.08 -3.22
C ILE A 134 -3.62 14.55 -3.08
N GLU A 135 -4.50 14.87 -2.14
CA GLU A 135 -4.96 16.24 -1.89
C GLU A 135 -3.79 17.14 -1.46
N ALA A 136 -2.96 16.68 -0.51
CA ALA A 136 -1.78 17.42 -0.08
C ALA A 136 -0.80 17.70 -1.23
N LYS A 137 -0.61 16.72 -2.13
CA LYS A 137 0.25 16.88 -3.30
C LYS A 137 -0.37 17.75 -4.38
N ALA A 138 -1.70 17.72 -4.54
CA ALA A 138 -2.41 18.62 -5.42
C ALA A 138 -2.30 20.08 -4.97
N GLU A 139 -2.43 20.35 -3.68
CA GLU A 139 -2.21 21.68 -3.12
C GLU A 139 -0.77 22.16 -3.31
N GLU A 140 0.22 21.30 -3.07
CA GLU A 140 1.64 21.64 -3.29
C GLU A 140 1.93 22.02 -4.74
N LEU A 141 1.32 21.33 -5.70
CA LEU A 141 1.53 21.55 -7.14
C LEU A 141 0.74 22.73 -7.72
N THR A 142 -0.35 23.14 -7.08
CA THR A 142 -1.19 24.27 -7.51
C THR A 142 -0.82 25.60 -6.86
N ARG A 143 -0.05 25.58 -5.76
CA ARG A 143 0.51 26.78 -5.12
C ARG A 143 1.77 27.33 -5.81
N VAL A 144 2.26 26.63 -6.84
CA VAL A 144 3.39 27.04 -7.70
C VAL A 144 2.84 27.66 -8.98
#